data_AF-A0A068VD61-F1
#
_entry.id   AF-A0A068VD61-F1
#
_cell.length_a   1.000
_cell.length_b   1.000
_cell.length_c   1.000
_cell.angle_alpha   90.00
_cell.angle_beta   90.00
_cell.angle_gamma   90.00
#
_symmetry.space_group_name_H-M   'P 1'
#
loop_
_entity.id
_entity.type
_entity.pdbx_description
1 polymer ?
#
loop_
_entity_poly.entity_id
_entity_poly.type
_entity_poly.pdbx_seq_one_letter_code
_entity_poly.pdbx_strand_id
1 'polypeptide(L)'
;MFPKCWNFIIIISILLSLQLGDGQPFDYPTANLSTTWINSVSANHSVDFTDGSKVVWSANRNHPVKINATLQLTSGGDLVLRDADGTSVWSTNTRGRSVAGLNLTEEGNLVLFDRNNKVVWQSFDHPTDALVPGQKLVSGQKLTASASITNSTEGGLFSMFVNNEGLFAAVKANPPQIYYQQLVVGTKANKKASYAKFQNGSLALYIHSSEPRDPDSVITLPQISSAQYMKLGSDGHLRLYEWADGWKEVFDILTGYLGDCNYPTVCGKNGICSNGQCSCPTSVNASMNYFKPINGRQPNLGCSEITPLDCNASRYHNFLELEDMTYFTFNADITSTNMDSCKQACLGNCSCKAAIFRYGSNSSNGDCYLPAQIFSLMNNEQDKTHYNSSVFMKVQITPNASAPAKTSPKDHD
;
A
#
# COMPACT_ATOMS: atom_id res chain seq x y z
N MET A 1 -6.61 38.55 26.07
CA MET A 1 -6.24 37.89 27.33
C MET A 1 -7.28 36.82 27.64
N PHE A 2 -7.05 35.60 27.17
CA PHE A 2 -7.35 34.35 27.86
C PHE A 2 -6.29 33.35 27.38
N PRO A 3 -5.43 32.86 28.28
CA PRO A 3 -4.42 31.85 28.00
C PRO A 3 -4.95 30.48 28.45
N LYS A 4 -5.17 29.53 27.54
CA LYS A 4 -5.23 28.10 27.86
C LYS A 4 -4.74 27.30 26.66
N CYS A 5 -3.68 26.52 26.91
CA CYS A 5 -3.02 25.62 25.98
C CYS A 5 -4.01 24.82 25.13
N TRP A 6 -4.00 25.05 23.82
CA TRP A 6 -4.57 24.12 22.86
C TRP A 6 -3.42 23.33 22.24
N ASN A 7 -3.46 22.02 22.40
CA ASN A 7 -2.59 21.06 21.75
C ASN A 7 -2.69 21.25 20.23
N PHE A 8 -1.79 22.00 19.62
CA PHE A 8 -1.66 22.12 18.17
C PHE A 8 -0.21 21.94 17.75
N ILE A 9 0.12 20.71 17.34
CA ILE A 9 1.00 20.47 16.21
C ILE A 9 0.24 19.49 15.31
N ILE A 10 0.20 19.82 14.02
CA ILE A 10 -0.56 19.19 12.95
C ILE A 10 -0.63 17.66 13.08
N ILE A 11 -1.70 17.21 13.72
CA ILE A 11 -2.28 15.89 13.67
C ILE A 11 -3.78 16.18 13.76
N ILE A 12 -4.48 16.17 12.63
CA ILE A 12 -5.80 16.82 12.54
C ILE A 12 -6.83 16.04 13.34
N SER A 13 -7.21 16.64 14.48
CA SER A 13 -8.36 16.30 15.31
C SER A 13 -9.65 16.43 14.52
N ILE A 14 -10.56 15.47 14.67
CA ILE A 14 -11.93 15.56 14.15
C ILE A 14 -12.82 15.78 15.38
N LEU A 15 -13.21 17.04 15.60
CA LEU A 15 -14.22 17.41 16.58
C LEU A 15 -15.60 17.28 15.92
N LEU A 16 -16.30 16.20 16.22
CA LEU A 16 -17.74 16.07 16.00
C LEU A 16 -18.39 15.68 17.34
N SER A 17 -18.60 16.69 18.20
CA SER A 17 -19.54 16.58 19.31
C SER A 17 -20.66 17.60 19.13
N LEU A 18 -21.83 17.10 18.70
CA LEU A 18 -23.08 17.83 18.81
C LEU A 18 -23.48 17.89 20.29
N GLN A 19 -23.42 19.08 20.87
CA GLN A 19 -24.41 19.47 21.87
C GLN A 19 -25.06 20.78 21.44
N LEU A 20 -26.40 20.73 21.37
CA LEU A 20 -27.30 21.84 21.15
C LEU A 20 -26.99 23.01 22.09
N GLY A 21 -26.73 24.17 21.50
CA GLY A 21 -26.59 25.45 22.21
C GLY A 21 -25.86 26.45 21.32
N ASP A 22 -26.52 27.56 20.97
CA ASP A 22 -26.03 28.65 20.13
C ASP A 22 -24.54 28.96 20.34
N GLY A 23 -23.72 28.65 19.34
CA GLY A 23 -22.28 28.94 19.28
C GLY A 23 -21.88 29.27 17.85
N GLN A 24 -21.12 30.36 17.67
CA GLN A 24 -20.66 30.83 16.36
C GLN A 24 -19.90 29.73 15.57
N PRO A 25 -19.96 29.75 14.23
CA PRO A 25 -19.28 28.75 13.40
C PRO A 25 -17.79 28.70 13.74
N PHE A 26 -17.32 27.48 14.00
CA PHE A 26 -16.00 27.13 14.52
C PHE A 26 -14.85 27.88 13.83
N ASP A 27 -14.07 28.66 14.60
CA ASP A 27 -12.84 29.31 14.11
C ASP A 27 -11.78 28.24 13.82
N TYR A 28 -11.66 27.81 12.56
CA TYR A 28 -10.52 27.00 12.12
C TYR A 28 -9.22 27.81 12.27
N PRO A 29 -8.09 27.16 12.61
CA PRO A 29 -6.85 27.88 12.87
C PRO A 29 -6.40 28.64 11.62
N THR A 30 -6.49 29.96 11.70
CA THR A 30 -5.85 30.89 10.78
C THR A 30 -4.60 31.47 11.43
N ALA A 31 -3.59 31.77 10.62
CA ALA A 31 -2.36 32.34 11.13
C ALA A 31 -1.76 33.38 10.20
N ASN A 32 -1.23 34.43 10.81
CA ASN A 32 -0.46 35.44 10.13
C ASN A 32 1.03 35.06 10.10
N LEU A 33 1.81 35.78 9.31
CA LEU A 33 3.26 35.63 9.29
C LEU A 33 3.86 35.84 10.69
N SER A 34 4.90 35.06 10.99
CA SER A 34 5.61 35.01 12.28
C SER A 34 4.86 34.29 13.41
N THR A 35 3.69 33.70 13.15
CA THR A 35 3.02 32.85 14.15
C THR A 35 3.86 31.60 14.46
N THR A 36 4.01 31.30 15.75
CA THR A 36 4.79 30.17 16.25
C THR A 36 3.95 29.37 17.23
N TRP A 37 3.95 28.05 17.06
CA TRP A 37 3.32 27.07 17.94
C TRP A 37 4.40 26.16 18.54
N ILE A 38 4.18 25.71 19.78
CA ILE A 38 5.11 24.84 20.52
C ILE A 38 4.32 23.63 21.02
N ASN A 39 4.83 22.42 20.83
CA ASN A 39 4.20 21.26 21.45
C ASN A 39 4.56 21.11 22.93
N SER A 40 3.58 20.66 23.69
CA SER A 40 3.70 20.24 25.08
C SER A 40 3.87 18.72 25.24
N VAL A 41 3.74 17.94 24.15
CA VAL A 41 3.80 16.47 24.13
C VAL A 41 4.69 15.97 23.00
N SER A 42 5.44 14.89 23.23
CA SER A 42 6.24 14.24 22.20
C SER A 42 5.34 13.61 21.15
N ALA A 43 5.70 13.75 19.88
CA ALA A 43 5.04 13.03 18.81
C ALA A 43 5.53 11.57 18.82
N ASN A 44 4.59 10.63 18.87
CA ASN A 44 4.88 9.21 18.68
C ASN A 44 4.59 8.82 17.22
N HIS A 45 5.15 7.69 16.77
CA HIS A 45 4.81 7.11 15.47
C HIS A 45 3.37 6.58 15.38
N SER A 46 2.67 6.46 16.52
CA SER A 46 1.24 6.22 16.59
C SER A 46 0.66 7.08 17.71
N VAL A 47 -0.48 7.71 17.46
CA VAL A 47 -1.17 8.57 18.43
C VAL A 47 -2.61 8.09 18.55
N ASP A 48 -2.96 7.62 19.73
CA ASP A 48 -4.34 7.32 20.11
C ASP A 48 -4.91 8.53 20.84
N PHE A 49 -5.89 9.18 20.23
CA PHE A 49 -6.57 10.32 20.82
C PHE A 49 -7.72 9.86 21.71
N THR A 50 -7.83 10.43 22.91
CA THR A 50 -8.89 10.10 23.86
C THR A 50 -10.28 10.50 23.39
N ASP A 51 -10.38 11.44 22.45
CA ASP A 51 -11.63 11.87 21.81
C ASP A 51 -12.00 11.02 20.58
N GLY A 52 -11.18 10.01 20.25
CA GLY A 52 -11.38 9.15 19.09
C GLY A 52 -10.84 9.72 17.78
N SER A 53 -10.20 10.89 17.76
CA SER A 53 -9.61 11.48 16.55
C SER A 53 -8.65 10.52 15.83
N LYS A 54 -8.52 10.70 14.50
CA LYS A 54 -7.68 9.86 13.64
C LYS A 54 -6.77 10.71 12.76
N VAL A 55 -5.53 10.26 12.61
CA VAL A 55 -4.53 10.91 11.76
C VAL A 55 -4.78 10.57 10.30
N VAL A 56 -5.21 11.56 9.51
CA VAL A 56 -5.41 11.44 8.06
C VAL A 56 -4.28 12.08 7.23
N TRP A 57 -3.44 12.90 7.87
CA TRP A 57 -2.28 13.54 7.25
C TRP A 57 -1.17 13.81 8.27
N SER A 58 0.09 13.75 7.85
CA SER A 58 1.24 14.11 8.69
C SER A 58 2.41 14.56 7.84
N ALA A 59 3.07 15.65 8.26
CA ALA A 59 4.21 16.25 7.58
C ALA A 59 5.53 15.48 7.76
N ASN A 60 5.70 14.82 8.91
CA ASN A 60 6.98 14.33 9.40
C ASN A 60 6.90 12.88 9.94
N ARG A 61 6.16 12.01 9.25
CA ARG A 61 5.92 10.60 9.65
C ARG A 61 7.20 9.82 10.00
N ASN A 62 8.31 10.14 9.33
CA ASN A 62 9.61 9.47 9.51
C ASN A 62 10.47 10.10 10.62
N HIS A 63 10.12 11.29 11.09
CA HIS A 63 10.90 12.06 12.06
C HIS A 63 9.98 12.69 13.11
N PRO A 64 9.43 11.90 14.05
CA PRO A 64 8.65 12.45 15.15
C PRO A 64 9.49 13.37 16.02
N VAL A 65 8.88 14.45 16.49
CA VAL A 65 9.55 15.51 17.25
C VAL A 65 9.33 15.36 18.76
N LYS A 66 10.27 15.88 19.55
CA LYS A 66 10.22 15.87 21.02
C LYS A 66 9.35 17.01 21.55
N ILE A 67 9.06 16.99 22.85
CA ILE A 67 8.46 18.13 23.58
C ILE A 67 9.33 19.38 23.37
N ASN A 68 8.71 20.55 23.20
CA ASN A 68 9.32 21.85 22.86
C ASN A 68 9.77 22.03 21.40
N ALA A 69 9.41 21.11 20.51
CA ALA A 69 9.43 21.34 19.08
C ALA A 69 8.50 22.49 18.68
N THR A 70 8.87 23.22 17.64
CA THR A 70 8.15 24.40 17.18
C THR A 70 7.69 24.25 15.75
N LEU A 71 6.42 24.55 15.48
CA LEU A 71 5.93 24.82 14.13
C LEU A 71 5.87 26.34 13.97
N GLN A 72 6.41 26.89 12.89
CA GLN A 72 6.44 28.33 12.69
C GLN A 72 6.13 28.69 11.24
N LEU A 73 5.15 29.59 11.05
CA LEU A 73 4.99 30.30 9.78
C LEU A 73 5.94 31.50 9.81
N THR A 74 7.07 31.38 9.16
CA THR A 74 8.13 32.39 9.19
C THR A 74 7.71 33.69 8.50
N SER A 75 8.35 34.81 8.84
CA SER A 75 8.16 36.10 8.15
C SER A 75 8.52 36.05 6.65
N GLY A 76 9.36 35.08 6.26
CA GLY A 76 9.71 34.80 4.86
C GLY A 76 8.66 33.98 4.10
N GLY A 77 7.57 33.57 4.75
CA GLY A 77 6.46 32.84 4.13
C GLY A 77 6.66 31.33 4.05
N ASP A 78 7.53 30.76 4.87
CA ASP A 78 7.77 29.31 4.96
C ASP A 78 7.16 28.73 6.24
N LEU A 79 6.43 27.63 6.16
CA LEU A 79 5.95 26.89 7.32
C LEU A 79 6.99 25.81 7.66
N VAL A 80 7.64 25.94 8.82
CA VAL A 80 8.79 25.12 9.21
C VAL A 80 8.51 24.43 10.54
N LEU A 81 8.75 23.12 10.58
CA LEU A 81 8.76 22.32 11.79
C LEU A 81 10.21 22.12 12.26
N ARG A 82 10.50 22.50 13.51
CA ARG A 82 11.79 22.32 14.17
C ARG A 82 11.65 21.45 15.40
N ASP A 83 12.60 20.55 15.64
CA ASP A 83 12.66 19.77 16.89
C ASP A 83 13.11 20.66 18.06
N ALA A 84 13.08 20.11 19.28
CA ALA A 84 13.38 20.83 20.53
C ALA A 84 14.80 21.44 20.58
N ASP A 85 15.74 20.90 19.79
CA ASP A 85 17.11 21.42 19.66
C ASP A 85 17.26 22.48 18.54
N GLY A 86 16.17 22.82 17.85
CA GLY A 86 16.14 23.78 16.75
C GLY A 86 16.39 23.18 15.37
N THR A 87 16.71 21.88 15.28
CA THR A 87 16.93 21.16 14.01
C THR A 87 15.68 21.23 13.14
N SER A 88 15.82 21.63 11.88
CA SER A 88 14.71 21.66 10.93
C SER A 88 14.34 20.23 10.50
N VAL A 89 13.11 19.81 10.79
CA VAL A 89 12.61 18.46 10.52
C VAL A 89 11.81 18.42 9.22
N TRP A 90 11.03 19.46 8.94
CA TRP A 90 10.20 19.56 7.75
C TRP A 90 9.90 21.03 7.42
N SER A 91 9.66 21.32 6.13
CA SER A 91 9.21 22.64 5.67
C SER A 91 8.37 22.55 4.41
N THR A 92 7.48 23.53 4.20
CA THR A 92 6.71 23.67 2.96
C THR A 92 7.56 24.13 1.77
N ASN A 93 8.78 24.63 2.03
CA ASN A 93 9.70 25.16 1.01
C ASN A 93 9.07 26.31 0.22
N THR A 94 8.36 27.19 0.93
CA THR A 94 7.63 28.33 0.36
C THR A 94 8.28 29.67 0.65
N ARG A 95 9.49 29.68 1.21
CA ARG A 95 10.26 30.89 1.46
C ARG A 95 10.35 31.76 0.21
N GLY A 96 9.95 33.02 0.32
CA GLY A 96 9.99 33.99 -0.77
C GLY A 96 8.87 33.84 -1.82
N ARG A 97 7.91 32.92 -1.62
CA ARG A 97 6.77 32.71 -2.53
C ARG A 97 5.54 33.54 -2.17
N SER A 98 5.75 34.70 -1.55
CA SER A 98 4.71 35.70 -1.24
C SER A 98 3.55 35.20 -0.36
N VAL A 99 3.78 34.18 0.48
CA VAL A 99 2.79 33.73 1.47
C VAL A 99 2.40 34.89 2.39
N ALA A 100 1.11 35.07 2.60
CA ALA A 100 0.50 36.08 3.45
C ALA A 100 -0.12 35.47 4.71
N GLY A 101 -0.57 34.21 4.64
CA GLY A 101 -1.16 33.52 5.77
C GLY A 101 -1.32 32.03 5.56
N LEU A 102 -1.86 31.39 6.60
CA LEU A 102 -2.19 29.98 6.66
C LEU A 102 -3.66 29.83 7.08
N ASN A 103 -4.37 28.89 6.46
CA ASN A 103 -5.73 28.52 6.77
C ASN A 103 -5.89 27.00 6.79
N LEU A 104 -6.67 26.46 7.74
CA LEU A 104 -7.14 25.08 7.70
C LEU A 104 -8.61 25.10 7.26
N THR A 105 -8.94 24.45 6.15
CA THR A 105 -10.32 24.42 5.65
C THR A 105 -11.19 23.44 6.44
N GLU A 106 -12.50 23.54 6.27
CA GLU A 106 -13.49 22.64 6.91
C GLU A 106 -13.29 21.18 6.48
N GLU A 107 -12.79 20.97 5.26
CA GLU A 107 -12.45 19.65 4.72
C GLU A 107 -11.10 19.11 5.24
N GLY A 108 -10.39 19.88 6.08
CA GLY A 108 -9.10 19.50 6.64
C GLY A 108 -7.90 19.79 5.75
N ASN A 109 -8.04 20.66 4.73
CA ASN A 109 -6.93 21.07 3.89
C ASN A 109 -6.13 22.20 4.56
N LEU A 110 -4.85 21.99 4.83
CA LEU A 110 -3.95 23.02 5.35
C LEU A 110 -3.38 23.81 4.19
N VAL A 111 -3.72 25.08 4.06
CA VAL A 111 -3.44 25.93 2.91
C VAL A 111 -2.56 27.12 3.32
N LEU A 112 -1.46 27.33 2.60
CA LEU A 112 -0.74 28.60 2.59
C LEU A 112 -1.21 29.42 1.40
N PHE A 113 -1.57 30.69 1.63
CA PHE A 113 -2.11 31.57 0.58
C PHE A 113 -1.35 32.90 0.51
N ASP A 114 -1.35 33.52 -0.67
CA ASP A 114 -0.78 34.85 -0.90
C ASP A 114 -1.78 35.98 -0.61
N ARG A 115 -1.36 37.25 -0.78
CA ARG A 115 -2.23 38.42 -0.52
C ARG A 115 -3.46 38.51 -1.44
N ASN A 116 -3.48 37.77 -2.54
CA ASN A 116 -4.60 37.69 -3.47
C ASN A 116 -5.46 36.44 -3.20
N ASN A 117 -5.29 35.78 -2.05
CA ASN A 117 -5.93 34.52 -1.67
C ASN A 117 -5.63 33.36 -2.63
N LYS A 118 -4.51 33.42 -3.38
CA LYS A 118 -4.09 32.32 -4.23
C LYS A 118 -3.34 31.29 -3.39
N VAL A 119 -3.67 30.01 -3.59
CA VAL A 119 -2.96 28.89 -2.97
C VAL A 119 -1.50 28.89 -3.42
N VAL A 120 -0.60 28.93 -2.45
CA VAL A 120 0.86 28.80 -2.63
C VAL A 120 1.32 27.38 -2.35
N TRP A 121 0.71 26.74 -1.34
CA TRP A 121 0.96 25.36 -0.94
C TRP A 121 -0.28 24.81 -0.23
N GLN A 122 -0.53 23.49 -0.33
CA GLN A 122 -1.61 22.85 0.41
C GLN A 122 -1.29 21.40 0.79
N SER A 123 -1.79 20.92 1.94
CA SER A 123 -1.55 19.55 2.41
C SER A 123 -2.15 18.49 1.49
N PHE A 124 -3.26 18.80 0.82
CA PHE A 124 -3.93 17.87 -0.09
C PHE A 124 -3.06 17.44 -1.28
N ASP A 125 -2.07 18.24 -1.66
CA ASP A 125 -1.11 17.91 -2.74
C ASP A 125 0.01 16.96 -2.27
N HIS A 126 0.02 16.62 -0.97
CA HIS A 126 1.01 15.76 -0.33
C HIS A 126 0.31 14.65 0.48
N PRO A 127 -0.49 13.77 -0.17
CA PRO A 127 -1.20 12.73 0.54
C PRO A 127 -0.24 11.73 1.19
N THR A 128 -0.73 11.02 2.20
CA THR A 128 0.09 10.09 2.98
C THR A 128 -0.44 8.66 2.88
N ASP A 129 -1.29 8.21 3.81
CA ASP A 129 -1.95 6.89 3.74
C ASP A 129 -3.48 6.98 3.65
N ALA A 130 -4.04 8.19 3.64
CA ALA A 130 -5.47 8.43 3.62
C ALA A 130 -5.87 9.52 2.61
N LEU A 131 -7.15 9.49 2.23
CA LEU A 131 -7.84 10.54 1.50
C LEU A 131 -9.11 10.94 2.25
N VAL A 132 -9.42 12.23 2.21
CA VAL A 132 -10.65 12.81 2.75
C VAL A 132 -11.56 13.30 1.61
N PRO A 133 -12.88 13.46 1.85
CA PRO A 133 -13.80 13.97 0.83
C PRO A 133 -13.33 15.30 0.23
N GLY A 134 -13.41 15.42 -1.09
CA GLY A 134 -12.93 16.56 -1.87
C GLY A 134 -11.46 16.45 -2.31
N GLN A 135 -10.64 15.65 -1.64
CA GLN A 135 -9.23 15.47 -1.98
C GLN A 135 -9.04 14.69 -3.29
N LYS A 136 -8.01 15.07 -4.05
CA LYS A 136 -7.59 14.41 -5.29
C LYS A 136 -6.27 13.67 -5.07
N LEU A 137 -6.21 12.42 -5.52
CA LEU A 137 -4.98 11.69 -5.73
C LEU A 137 -4.58 11.86 -7.20
N VAL A 138 -3.68 12.80 -7.45
CA VAL A 138 -3.22 13.20 -8.79
C VAL A 138 -2.08 12.29 -9.25
N SER A 139 -2.00 12.03 -10.55
CA SER A 139 -0.93 11.24 -11.13
C SER A 139 0.45 11.79 -10.76
N GLY A 140 1.35 10.89 -10.33
CA GLY A 140 2.64 11.22 -9.72
C GLY A 140 2.62 11.21 -8.19
N GLN A 141 1.45 11.29 -7.57
CA GLN A 141 1.26 11.07 -6.13
C GLN A 141 0.95 9.59 -5.85
N LYS A 142 1.08 9.21 -4.57
CA LYS A 142 0.72 7.89 -4.07
C LYS A 142 0.19 7.98 -2.64
N LEU A 143 -0.78 7.13 -2.32
CA LEU A 143 -0.97 6.70 -0.93
C LEU A 143 0.09 5.64 -0.64
N THR A 144 0.77 5.75 0.50
CA THR A 144 1.73 4.75 0.98
C THR A 144 1.29 4.31 2.36
N ALA A 145 1.01 3.02 2.51
CA ALA A 145 0.61 2.46 3.79
C ALA A 145 1.67 2.72 4.88
N SER A 146 1.18 2.80 6.12
CA SER A 146 2.02 2.79 7.31
C SER A 146 2.83 1.48 7.39
N ALA A 147 4.00 1.53 8.04
CA ALA A 147 4.87 0.36 8.21
C ALA A 147 4.17 -0.81 8.92
N SER A 148 3.32 -0.52 9.90
CA SER A 148 2.43 -1.48 10.54
C SER A 148 1.21 -0.78 11.14
N ILE A 149 0.28 -1.54 11.72
CA ILE A 149 -0.88 -1.01 12.46
C ILE A 149 -0.43 -0.08 13.61
N THR A 150 0.70 -0.40 14.26
CA THR A 150 1.21 0.33 15.43
C THR A 150 2.32 1.33 15.10
N ASN A 151 2.73 1.42 13.83
CA ASN A 151 3.82 2.27 13.39
C ASN A 151 3.47 3.01 12.09
N SER A 152 3.18 4.31 12.19
CA SER A 152 2.78 5.16 11.06
C SER A 152 3.94 5.70 10.22
N THR A 153 5.17 5.22 10.46
CA THR A 153 6.35 5.56 9.62
C THR A 153 6.07 5.18 8.17
N GLU A 154 6.60 5.96 7.22
CA GLU A 154 6.58 5.59 5.82
C GLU A 154 7.42 4.33 5.55
N GLY A 155 7.19 3.70 4.40
CA GLY A 155 7.90 2.48 4.03
C GLY A 155 7.10 1.20 4.27
N GLY A 156 5.79 1.31 4.52
CA GLY A 156 4.86 0.20 4.38
C GLY A 156 4.95 -0.44 2.99
N LEU A 157 4.51 -1.69 2.92
CA LEU A 157 4.63 -2.50 1.70
C LEU A 157 3.66 -2.06 0.61
N PHE A 158 2.56 -1.40 0.95
CA PHE A 158 1.48 -1.15 0.02
C PHE A 158 1.42 0.30 -0.42
N SER A 159 1.08 0.50 -1.68
CA SER A 159 0.84 1.82 -2.24
C SER A 159 -0.32 1.81 -3.23
N MET A 160 -1.01 2.93 -3.33
CA MET A 160 -2.07 3.16 -4.30
C MET A 160 -1.82 4.44 -5.07
N PHE A 161 -1.98 4.42 -6.39
CA PHE A 161 -1.66 5.55 -7.26
C PHE A 161 -2.50 5.55 -8.54
N VAL A 162 -2.48 6.69 -9.23
CA VAL A 162 -3.17 6.91 -10.50
C VAL A 162 -2.15 7.21 -11.60
N ASN A 163 -2.34 6.66 -12.78
CA ASN A 163 -1.58 7.03 -13.99
C ASN A 163 -2.53 7.37 -15.15
N ASN A 164 -2.03 7.41 -16.39
CA ASN A 164 -2.85 7.71 -17.57
C ASN A 164 -3.71 6.52 -18.07
N GLU A 165 -3.64 5.37 -17.41
CA GLU A 165 -4.38 4.15 -17.74
C GLU A 165 -5.49 3.85 -16.72
N GLY A 166 -5.32 4.25 -15.45
CA GLY A 166 -6.27 3.88 -14.40
C GLY A 166 -5.80 4.11 -12.97
N LEU A 167 -6.50 3.44 -12.04
CA LEU A 167 -6.17 3.36 -10.61
C LEU A 167 -5.49 2.01 -10.32
N PHE A 168 -4.40 2.03 -9.55
CA PHE A 168 -3.59 0.86 -9.26
C PHE A 168 -3.26 0.75 -7.77
N ALA A 169 -3.20 -0.49 -7.26
CA ALA A 169 -2.57 -0.79 -5.99
C ALA A 169 -1.42 -1.78 -6.19
N ALA A 170 -0.29 -1.49 -5.54
CA ALA A 170 0.94 -2.24 -5.67
C ALA A 170 1.52 -2.62 -4.31
N VAL A 171 2.16 -3.79 -4.27
CA VAL A 171 3.03 -4.20 -3.18
C VAL A 171 4.49 -3.96 -3.57
N LYS A 172 5.28 -3.48 -2.61
CA LYS A 172 6.69 -3.20 -2.74
C LYS A 172 7.45 -4.51 -2.97
N ALA A 173 7.99 -4.62 -4.16
CA ALA A 173 8.86 -5.69 -4.63
C ALA A 173 9.87 -5.09 -5.63
N ASN A 174 10.76 -5.91 -6.19
CA ASN A 174 11.69 -5.48 -7.23
C ASN A 174 11.52 -6.33 -8.50
N PRO A 175 10.79 -5.84 -9.52
CA PRO A 175 10.01 -4.58 -9.56
C PRO A 175 8.74 -4.63 -8.69
N PRO A 176 8.08 -3.48 -8.40
CA PRO A 176 6.79 -3.46 -7.71
C PRO A 176 5.75 -4.31 -8.42
N GLN A 177 4.93 -5.05 -7.66
CA GLN A 177 3.91 -5.93 -8.21
C GLN A 177 2.52 -5.33 -7.98
N ILE A 178 1.74 -5.23 -9.05
CA ILE A 178 0.35 -4.77 -9.01
C ILE A 178 -0.53 -5.92 -8.51
N TYR A 179 -1.37 -5.65 -7.51
CA TYR A 179 -2.35 -6.60 -6.98
C TYR A 179 -3.80 -6.15 -7.18
N TYR A 180 -3.99 -4.90 -7.62
CA TYR A 180 -5.28 -4.38 -8.05
C TYR A 180 -5.08 -3.35 -9.17
N GLN A 181 -5.94 -3.41 -10.19
CA GLN A 181 -6.01 -2.40 -11.24
C GLN A 181 -7.45 -2.16 -11.68
N GLN A 182 -7.80 -0.90 -11.89
CA GLN A 182 -9.02 -0.48 -12.56
C GLN A 182 -8.63 0.39 -13.76
N LEU A 183 -8.60 -0.25 -14.92
CA LEU A 183 -8.25 0.38 -16.19
C LEU A 183 -9.45 1.18 -16.74
N VAL A 184 -9.14 2.30 -17.39
CA VAL A 184 -10.10 3.15 -18.07
C VAL A 184 -9.75 3.21 -19.55
N VAL A 185 -10.61 2.61 -20.38
CA VAL A 185 -10.43 2.60 -21.84
C VAL A 185 -10.83 3.95 -22.41
N GLY A 186 -9.96 4.55 -23.22
CA GLY A 186 -10.24 5.80 -23.90
C GLY A 186 -8.98 6.51 -24.37
N THR A 187 -9.18 7.66 -25.01
CA THR A 187 -8.10 8.54 -25.47
C THR A 187 -8.13 9.86 -24.71
N LYS A 188 -7.01 10.19 -24.08
CA LYS A 188 -6.84 11.45 -23.36
C LYS A 188 -6.73 12.62 -24.33
N ALA A 189 -7.79 13.43 -24.42
CA ALA A 189 -7.85 14.58 -25.32
C ALA A 189 -7.23 15.87 -24.73
N ASN A 190 -6.99 15.91 -23.41
CA ASN A 190 -6.56 17.10 -22.70
C ASN A 190 -5.17 16.92 -22.04
N LYS A 191 -4.47 18.03 -21.77
CA LYS A 191 -3.14 18.01 -21.15
C LYS A 191 -3.16 18.00 -19.61
N LYS A 192 -4.33 17.93 -18.98
CA LYS A 192 -4.42 17.95 -17.51
C LYS A 192 -3.96 16.60 -16.95
N ALA A 193 -3.43 16.62 -15.73
CA ALA A 193 -3.04 15.40 -15.04
C ALA A 193 -4.27 14.51 -14.77
N SER A 194 -4.09 13.19 -14.86
CA SER A 194 -5.11 12.23 -14.45
C SER A 194 -5.20 12.20 -12.92
N TYR A 195 -6.37 11.96 -12.35
CA TYR A 195 -6.55 11.90 -10.90
C TYR A 195 -7.76 11.06 -10.49
N ALA A 196 -7.72 10.52 -9.27
CA ALA A 196 -8.88 10.01 -8.57
C ALA A 196 -9.34 11.07 -7.56
N LYS A 197 -10.63 11.35 -7.46
CA LYS A 197 -11.19 12.29 -6.49
C LYS A 197 -12.12 11.55 -5.54
N PHE A 198 -11.85 11.63 -4.24
CA PHE A 198 -12.78 11.09 -3.26
C PHE A 198 -13.94 12.08 -3.09
N GLN A 199 -15.16 11.62 -3.36
CA GLN A 199 -16.39 12.40 -3.27
C GLN A 199 -17.40 11.65 -2.39
N ASN A 200 -18.46 12.33 -1.98
CA ASN A 200 -19.55 11.68 -1.25
C ASN A 200 -20.06 10.46 -2.05
N GLY A 201 -19.95 9.28 -1.42
CA GLY A 201 -20.39 8.00 -1.95
C GLY A 201 -19.74 7.57 -3.26
N SER A 202 -18.57 8.13 -3.60
CA SER A 202 -17.79 7.64 -4.76
C SER A 202 -16.30 7.97 -4.71
N LEU A 203 -15.49 7.09 -5.29
CA LEU A 203 -14.14 7.43 -5.74
C LEU A 203 -14.17 7.57 -7.27
N ALA A 204 -14.16 8.81 -7.74
CA ALA A 204 -14.33 9.15 -9.16
C ALA A 204 -12.98 9.25 -9.88
N LEU A 205 -12.85 8.56 -11.01
CA LEU A 205 -11.63 8.51 -11.82
C LEU A 205 -11.74 9.44 -13.03
N TYR A 206 -10.82 10.40 -13.10
CA TYR A 206 -10.63 11.32 -14.22
C TYR A 206 -9.30 10.99 -14.88
N ILE A 207 -9.30 9.98 -15.74
CA ILE A 207 -8.12 9.46 -16.43
C ILE A 207 -7.93 10.19 -17.77
N HIS A 208 -8.98 10.23 -18.57
CA HIS A 208 -9.04 10.89 -19.88
C HIS A 208 -9.88 12.17 -19.84
N SER A 209 -10.83 12.28 -18.91
CA SER A 209 -11.67 13.46 -18.68
C SER A 209 -11.07 14.42 -17.63
N SER A 210 -11.77 15.53 -17.37
CA SER A 210 -11.43 16.48 -16.31
C SER A 210 -12.65 17.32 -15.97
N GLU A 211 -12.75 17.77 -14.72
CA GLU A 211 -13.80 18.72 -14.32
C GLU A 211 -13.82 19.97 -15.23
N PRO A 212 -15.01 20.48 -15.60
CA PRO A 212 -16.34 20.14 -15.05
C PRO A 212 -17.07 18.98 -15.76
N ARG A 213 -16.43 18.21 -16.64
CA ARG A 213 -17.06 17.03 -17.28
C ARG A 213 -17.20 15.89 -16.28
N ASP A 214 -18.05 14.92 -16.61
CA ASP A 214 -18.23 13.70 -15.83
C ASP A 214 -16.93 12.85 -15.76
N PRO A 215 -16.75 12.08 -14.67
CA PRO A 215 -15.63 11.14 -14.55
C PRO A 215 -15.73 10.02 -15.58
N ASP A 216 -14.59 9.47 -15.97
CA ASP A 216 -14.54 8.34 -16.92
C ASP A 216 -15.01 7.02 -16.28
N SER A 217 -14.80 6.88 -14.97
CA SER A 217 -15.20 5.71 -14.20
C SER A 217 -15.43 6.08 -12.73
N VAL A 218 -16.24 5.30 -12.03
CA VAL A 218 -16.59 5.56 -10.63
C VAL A 218 -16.57 4.23 -9.86
N ILE A 219 -15.95 4.25 -8.68
CA ILE A 219 -16.15 3.21 -7.66
C ILE A 219 -17.23 3.72 -6.70
N THR A 220 -18.37 3.03 -6.66
CA THR A 220 -19.49 3.38 -5.78
C THR A 220 -19.13 3.08 -4.33
N LEU A 221 -19.37 4.04 -3.45
CA LEU A 221 -19.17 3.92 -1.99
C LEU A 221 -20.51 4.16 -1.27
N PRO A 222 -20.67 3.68 -0.02
CA PRO A 222 -21.82 4.02 0.80
C PRO A 222 -22.04 5.55 0.89
N GLN A 223 -23.28 5.98 0.67
CA GLN A 223 -23.69 7.40 0.69
C GLN A 223 -23.80 7.91 2.14
N ILE A 224 -23.42 9.17 2.35
CA ILE A 224 -23.14 9.80 3.66
C ILE A 224 -24.34 9.92 4.61
N SER A 225 -24.04 9.77 5.91
CA SER A 225 -24.73 10.48 7.01
C SER A 225 -23.82 11.38 7.87
N SER A 226 -22.48 11.18 7.87
CA SER A 226 -21.51 11.96 8.67
C SER A 226 -20.11 12.10 8.02
N ALA A 227 -19.09 12.49 8.81
CA ALA A 227 -17.70 12.60 8.34
C ALA A 227 -17.11 11.23 7.95
N GLN A 228 -16.36 11.20 6.84
CA GLN A 228 -15.72 10.00 6.30
C GLN A 228 -14.26 10.26 5.92
N TYR A 229 -13.45 9.21 5.95
CA TYR A 229 -12.13 9.16 5.30
C TYR A 229 -11.85 7.75 4.78
N MET A 230 -11.01 7.62 3.76
CA MET A 230 -10.51 6.32 3.33
C MET A 230 -9.02 6.19 3.65
N LYS A 231 -8.57 5.02 4.04
CA LYS A 231 -7.18 4.76 4.44
C LYS A 231 -6.67 3.44 3.86
N LEU A 232 -5.46 3.48 3.31
CA LEU A 232 -4.71 2.31 2.87
C LEU A 232 -3.98 1.69 4.07
N GLY A 233 -4.38 0.47 4.42
CA GLY A 233 -3.83 -0.28 5.54
C GLY A 233 -2.46 -0.91 5.24
N SER A 234 -1.72 -1.25 6.31
CA SER A 234 -0.45 -2.00 6.21
C SER A 234 -0.62 -3.43 5.70
N ASP A 235 -1.85 -3.89 5.53
CA ASP A 235 -2.27 -5.17 4.96
C ASP A 235 -2.72 -5.05 3.49
N GLY A 236 -2.70 -3.84 2.91
CA GLY A 236 -3.04 -3.60 1.50
C GLY A 236 -4.52 -3.34 1.23
N HIS A 237 -5.37 -3.36 2.25
CA HIS A 237 -6.79 -3.04 2.09
C HIS A 237 -6.99 -1.52 2.06
N LEU A 238 -7.93 -1.04 1.23
CA LEU A 238 -8.37 0.35 1.23
C LEU A 238 -9.74 0.43 1.89
N ARG A 239 -9.79 0.92 3.12
CA ARG A 239 -10.99 0.93 3.95
C ARG A 239 -11.58 2.32 4.06
N LEU A 240 -12.90 2.39 3.99
CA LEU A 240 -13.69 3.58 4.29
C LEU A 240 -14.13 3.54 5.75
N TYR A 241 -13.89 4.65 6.44
CA TYR A 241 -14.30 4.86 7.81
C TYR A 241 -15.34 5.98 7.87
N GLU A 242 -16.39 5.80 8.67
CA GLU A 242 -17.43 6.79 8.93
C GLU A 242 -17.54 7.07 10.43
N TRP A 243 -17.86 8.31 10.78
CA TRP A 243 -18.06 8.72 12.17
C TRP A 243 -19.49 8.42 12.64
N ALA A 244 -19.62 7.70 13.75
CA ALA A 244 -20.90 7.55 14.44
C ALA A 244 -20.73 7.90 15.93
N ASP A 245 -20.78 6.91 16.80
CA ASP A 245 -20.32 6.91 18.20
C ASP A 245 -18.80 6.64 18.31
N GLY A 246 -18.06 6.98 17.25
CA GLY A 246 -16.66 6.65 17.02
C GLY A 246 -16.41 6.31 15.55
N TRP A 247 -15.13 6.20 15.15
CA TRP A 247 -14.78 5.76 13.80
C TRP A 247 -15.03 4.27 13.62
N LYS A 248 -15.87 3.93 12.65
CA LYS A 248 -16.15 2.55 12.27
C LYS A 248 -15.72 2.31 10.83
N GLU A 249 -15.08 1.17 10.60
CA GLU A 249 -14.91 0.64 9.24
C GLU A 249 -16.29 0.28 8.71
N VAL A 250 -16.73 0.96 7.65
CA VAL A 250 -18.06 0.75 7.06
C VAL A 250 -18.00 0.02 5.73
N PHE A 251 -16.85 0.07 5.06
CA PHE A 251 -16.67 -0.56 3.76
C PHE A 251 -15.21 -0.80 3.43
N ASP A 252 -14.90 -1.96 2.86
CA ASP A 252 -13.62 -2.24 2.25
C ASP A 252 -13.75 -2.17 0.73
N ILE A 253 -13.09 -1.17 0.15
CA ILE A 253 -13.25 -0.78 -1.25
C ILE A 253 -12.70 -1.85 -2.19
N LEU A 254 -11.66 -2.57 -1.78
CA LEU A 254 -10.98 -3.53 -2.67
C LEU A 254 -11.47 -4.97 -2.49
N THR A 255 -12.02 -5.31 -1.32
CA THR A 255 -12.42 -6.69 -1.01
C THR A 255 -13.50 -7.23 -1.94
N GLY A 256 -14.42 -6.39 -2.43
CA GLY A 256 -15.40 -6.81 -3.44
C GLY A 256 -14.79 -7.24 -4.78
N TYR A 257 -13.58 -6.75 -5.10
CA TYR A 257 -12.87 -7.06 -6.35
C TYR A 257 -11.82 -8.17 -6.15
N LEU A 258 -11.18 -8.20 -4.98
CA LEU A 258 -10.08 -9.12 -4.68
C LEU A 258 -10.55 -10.40 -3.97
N GLY A 259 -11.60 -10.32 -3.15
CA GLY A 259 -11.95 -11.39 -2.22
C GLY A 259 -10.86 -11.59 -1.15
N ASP A 260 -10.92 -12.71 -0.44
CA ASP A 260 -10.10 -12.91 0.76
C ASP A 260 -8.64 -13.26 0.46
N CYS A 261 -8.35 -13.90 -0.69
CA CYS A 261 -7.05 -14.50 -0.96
C CYS A 261 -6.14 -13.73 -1.93
N ASN A 262 -6.66 -12.73 -2.66
CA ASN A 262 -5.86 -11.97 -3.62
C ASN A 262 -4.95 -10.90 -2.98
N TYR A 263 -5.10 -10.63 -1.68
CA TYR A 263 -4.21 -9.69 -0.99
C TYR A 263 -2.80 -10.27 -0.84
N PRO A 264 -1.74 -9.54 -1.23
CA PRO A 264 -0.39 -10.10 -1.30
C PRO A 264 0.13 -10.73 0.01
N THR A 265 -0.28 -10.23 1.17
CA THR A 265 0.28 -10.69 2.46
C THR A 265 -0.70 -11.45 3.34
N VAL A 266 -1.86 -11.85 2.83
CA VAL A 266 -2.91 -12.51 3.64
C VAL A 266 -2.40 -13.73 4.40
N CYS A 267 -1.57 -14.55 3.77
CA CYS A 267 -0.93 -15.74 4.34
C CYS A 267 0.58 -15.58 4.50
N GLY A 268 1.09 -14.35 4.43
CA GLY A 268 2.51 -14.09 4.52
C GLY A 268 3.31 -14.66 3.34
N LYS A 269 4.64 -14.66 3.50
CA LYS A 269 5.59 -15.12 2.47
C LYS A 269 5.48 -16.63 2.27
N ASN A 270 5.47 -17.09 1.02
CA ASN A 270 5.37 -18.50 0.64
C ASN A 270 4.12 -19.24 1.20
N GLY A 271 3.12 -18.53 1.74
CA GLY A 271 1.90 -19.14 2.25
C GLY A 271 0.88 -19.35 1.14
N ILE A 272 -0.03 -20.31 1.31
CA ILE A 272 -1.15 -20.58 0.42
C ILE A 272 -2.44 -20.17 1.13
N CYS A 273 -3.26 -19.35 0.48
CA CYS A 273 -4.60 -18.99 0.91
C CYS A 273 -5.65 -19.86 0.20
N SER A 274 -6.47 -20.54 0.99
CA SER A 274 -7.61 -21.33 0.53
C SER A 274 -8.83 -20.97 1.37
N ASN A 275 -9.83 -20.28 0.80
CA ASN A 275 -11.04 -19.83 1.50
C ASN A 275 -10.72 -19.07 2.81
N GLY A 276 -9.74 -18.16 2.76
CA GLY A 276 -9.29 -17.39 3.93
C GLY A 276 -8.43 -18.16 4.94
N GLN A 277 -8.17 -19.45 4.72
CA GLN A 277 -7.28 -20.24 5.56
C GLN A 277 -5.87 -20.32 4.97
N CYS A 278 -4.87 -20.20 5.84
CA CYS A 278 -3.47 -20.19 5.44
C CYS A 278 -2.80 -21.53 5.74
N SER A 279 -2.06 -22.05 4.76
CA SER A 279 -1.25 -23.26 4.89
C SER A 279 0.13 -23.07 4.23
N CYS A 280 1.05 -23.98 4.53
CA CYS A 280 2.33 -24.04 3.82
C CYS A 280 2.27 -25.01 2.65
N PRO A 281 2.99 -24.72 1.55
CA PRO A 281 3.12 -25.63 0.43
C PRO A 281 3.65 -27.00 0.84
N THR A 282 2.91 -28.04 0.48
CA THR A 282 3.26 -29.44 0.72
C THR A 282 3.39 -30.20 -0.59
N SER A 283 4.27 -31.20 -0.62
CA SER A 283 4.37 -32.11 -1.76
C SER A 283 3.28 -33.18 -1.66
N VAL A 284 2.51 -33.37 -2.72
CA VAL A 284 1.50 -34.44 -2.82
C VAL A 284 2.16 -35.82 -2.85
N ASN A 285 3.39 -35.91 -3.39
CA ASN A 285 4.04 -37.17 -3.76
C ASN A 285 5.36 -37.46 -3.01
N ALA A 286 5.83 -36.56 -2.15
CA ALA A 286 7.09 -36.73 -1.42
C ALA A 286 6.89 -36.60 0.10
N SER A 287 7.45 -37.54 0.86
CA SER A 287 7.57 -37.46 2.33
C SER A 287 8.48 -36.32 2.82
N MET A 288 8.94 -35.45 1.91
CA MET A 288 9.84 -34.34 2.18
C MET A 288 9.09 -33.02 2.13
N ASN A 289 9.14 -32.30 3.23
CA ASN A 289 8.66 -30.92 3.33
C ASN A 289 9.79 -29.98 2.91
N TYR A 290 9.50 -29.03 2.01
CA TYR A 290 10.43 -27.96 1.64
C TYR A 290 10.16 -26.65 2.39
N PHE A 291 8.95 -26.52 2.93
CA PHE A 291 8.50 -25.34 3.67
C PHE A 291 7.96 -25.74 5.03
N LYS A 292 8.13 -24.86 6.02
CA LYS A 292 7.54 -25.01 7.35
C LYS A 292 6.91 -23.69 7.79
N PRO A 293 5.82 -23.72 8.59
CA PRO A 293 5.22 -22.51 9.10
C PRO A 293 6.23 -21.76 9.97
N ILE A 294 6.24 -20.43 9.87
CA ILE A 294 7.03 -19.57 10.76
C ILE A 294 6.54 -19.73 12.20
N ASN A 295 5.21 -19.81 12.36
CA ASN A 295 4.56 -20.09 13.64
C ASN A 295 3.35 -21.00 13.41
N GLY A 296 3.38 -22.22 13.96
CA GLY A 296 2.28 -23.18 13.80
C GLY A 296 0.95 -22.74 14.41
N ARG A 297 0.93 -21.75 15.32
CA ARG A 297 -0.29 -21.15 15.89
C ARG A 297 -0.78 -19.93 15.11
N GLN A 298 0.04 -19.38 14.22
CA GLN A 298 -0.28 -18.19 13.43
C GLN A 298 0.12 -18.42 11.95
N PRO A 299 -0.67 -19.23 11.21
CA PRO A 299 -0.34 -19.61 9.84
C PRO A 299 -0.25 -18.43 8.86
N ASN A 300 -0.92 -17.32 9.17
CA ASN A 300 -0.92 -16.09 8.39
C ASN A 300 0.43 -15.34 8.38
N LEU A 301 1.36 -15.70 9.27
CA LEU A 301 2.73 -15.16 9.23
C LEU A 301 3.55 -15.71 8.05
N GLY A 302 3.08 -16.80 7.44
CA GLY A 302 3.70 -17.43 6.28
C GLY A 302 4.67 -18.55 6.62
N CYS A 303 5.47 -18.90 5.62
CA CYS A 303 6.24 -20.12 5.57
C CYS A 303 7.72 -19.83 5.25
N SER A 304 8.59 -20.51 5.98
CA SER A 304 10.04 -20.47 5.77
C SER A 304 10.50 -21.67 4.95
N GLU A 305 11.47 -21.44 4.05
CA GLU A 305 12.21 -22.49 3.36
C GLU A 305 12.95 -23.33 4.42
N ILE A 306 12.83 -24.67 4.37
CA ILE A 306 13.58 -25.57 5.27
C ILE A 306 15.07 -25.54 4.90
N THR A 307 15.35 -25.63 3.61
CA THR A 307 16.69 -25.45 3.04
C THR A 307 16.66 -24.25 2.10
N PRO A 308 17.38 -23.16 2.43
CA PRO A 308 17.45 -22.00 1.55
C PRO A 308 18.05 -22.34 0.19
N LEU A 309 17.58 -21.66 -0.85
CA LEU A 309 18.14 -21.79 -2.20
C LEU A 309 19.58 -21.24 -2.26
N ASP A 310 20.48 -22.01 -2.85
CA ASP A 310 21.86 -21.59 -3.14
C ASP A 310 22.09 -21.53 -4.66
N CYS A 311 22.25 -20.32 -5.18
CA CYS A 311 22.51 -20.07 -6.60
C CYS A 311 23.75 -20.81 -7.13
N ASN A 312 24.78 -21.02 -6.31
CA ASN A 312 25.98 -21.76 -6.72
C ASN A 312 25.73 -23.27 -6.83
N ALA A 313 24.66 -23.74 -6.20
CA ALA A 313 24.23 -25.12 -6.15
C ALA A 313 23.06 -25.38 -7.12
N SER A 314 22.97 -24.64 -8.23
CA SER A 314 21.85 -24.67 -9.17
C SER A 314 21.51 -26.05 -9.72
N ARG A 315 22.50 -26.96 -9.80
CA ARG A 315 22.31 -28.38 -10.17
C ARG A 315 21.38 -29.16 -9.23
N TYR A 316 21.15 -28.63 -8.03
CA TYR A 316 20.29 -29.22 -6.99
C TYR A 316 18.97 -28.44 -6.83
N HIS A 317 18.72 -27.44 -7.69
CA HIS A 317 17.41 -26.81 -7.76
C HIS A 317 16.43 -27.76 -8.46
N ASN A 318 15.25 -27.90 -7.87
CA ASN A 318 14.12 -28.57 -8.48
C ASN A 318 12.84 -27.78 -8.20
N PHE A 319 11.70 -28.27 -8.66
CA PHE A 319 10.40 -27.66 -8.40
C PHE A 319 9.55 -28.50 -7.45
N LEU A 320 8.91 -27.80 -6.51
CA LEU A 320 7.68 -28.26 -5.88
C LEU A 320 6.52 -27.81 -6.78
N GLU A 321 5.83 -28.77 -7.37
CA GLU A 321 4.70 -28.52 -8.26
C GLU A 321 3.41 -28.39 -7.45
N LEU A 322 2.71 -27.28 -7.65
CA LEU A 322 1.41 -27.00 -7.04
C LEU A 322 0.41 -26.81 -8.18
N GLU A 323 -0.41 -27.83 -8.40
CA GLU A 323 -1.50 -27.81 -9.37
C GLU A 323 -2.66 -26.95 -8.84
N ASP A 324 -3.44 -26.37 -9.77
CA ASP A 324 -4.59 -25.52 -9.47
C ASP A 324 -4.31 -24.38 -8.48
N MET A 325 -3.09 -23.82 -8.56
CA MET A 325 -2.67 -22.64 -7.79
C MET A 325 -2.35 -21.49 -8.74
N THR A 326 -2.60 -20.27 -8.27
CA THR A 326 -2.28 -19.02 -8.98
C THR A 326 -1.74 -17.97 -8.00
N TYR A 327 -1.59 -16.75 -8.50
CA TYR A 327 -0.94 -15.62 -7.86
C TYR A 327 -1.65 -14.32 -8.28
N PHE A 328 -1.45 -13.19 -7.60
CA PHE A 328 -2.21 -11.95 -7.89
C PHE A 328 -1.61 -11.08 -9.02
N THR A 329 -0.45 -11.43 -9.56
CA THR A 329 0.27 -10.57 -10.52
C THR A 329 -0.44 -10.43 -11.88
N PHE A 330 -0.30 -9.26 -12.52
CA PHE A 330 -0.86 -8.95 -13.84
C PHE A 330 0.17 -8.93 -14.98
N ASN A 331 1.44 -8.69 -14.68
CA ASN A 331 2.47 -8.49 -15.71
C ASN A 331 3.27 -9.76 -15.91
N ALA A 332 3.13 -10.37 -17.09
CA ALA A 332 3.92 -11.53 -17.49
C ALA A 332 5.36 -11.13 -17.83
N ASP A 333 6.32 -11.95 -17.41
CA ASP A 333 7.74 -11.78 -17.78
C ASP A 333 8.01 -12.34 -19.18
N ILE A 334 7.30 -13.40 -19.57
CA ILE A 334 7.38 -14.02 -20.89
C ILE A 334 5.96 -14.37 -21.35
N THR A 335 5.55 -13.82 -22.49
CA THR A 335 4.25 -14.13 -23.14
C THR A 335 4.44 -15.15 -24.26
N SER A 336 3.36 -15.82 -24.66
CA SER A 336 3.36 -16.79 -25.77
C SER A 336 4.42 -17.89 -25.65
N THR A 337 4.52 -18.45 -24.45
CA THR A 337 5.47 -19.51 -24.11
C THR A 337 4.74 -20.77 -23.63
N ASN A 338 5.49 -21.84 -23.41
CA ASN A 338 4.99 -23.08 -22.83
C ASN A 338 5.55 -23.30 -21.42
N MET A 339 4.97 -24.27 -20.71
CA MET A 339 5.33 -24.60 -19.33
C MET A 339 6.82 -24.93 -19.16
N ASP A 340 7.40 -25.74 -20.05
CA ASP A 340 8.78 -26.19 -19.92
C ASP A 340 9.77 -25.03 -20.10
N SER A 341 9.53 -24.18 -21.10
CA SER A 341 10.29 -22.96 -21.30
C SER A 341 10.21 -22.02 -20.09
N CYS A 342 9.03 -21.90 -19.48
CA CYS A 342 8.83 -21.11 -18.26
C CYS A 342 9.65 -21.68 -17.07
N LYS A 343 9.61 -23.01 -16.86
CA LYS A 343 10.41 -23.70 -15.84
C LYS A 343 11.90 -23.48 -16.06
N GLN A 344 12.39 -23.64 -17.30
CA GLN A 344 13.81 -23.46 -17.64
C GLN A 344 14.27 -22.01 -17.45
N ALA A 345 13.44 -21.03 -17.85
CA ALA A 345 13.74 -19.62 -17.63
C ALA A 345 13.91 -19.31 -16.13
N CYS A 346 13.06 -19.88 -15.28
CA CYS A 346 13.23 -19.72 -13.83
C CYS A 346 14.50 -20.43 -13.33
N LEU A 347 14.78 -21.68 -13.74
CA LEU A 347 15.98 -22.41 -13.30
C LEU A 347 17.28 -21.67 -13.65
N GLY A 348 17.34 -21.07 -14.83
CA GLY A 348 18.48 -20.25 -15.27
C GLY A 348 18.61 -18.89 -14.58
N ASN A 349 17.57 -18.44 -13.87
CA ASN A 349 17.55 -17.17 -13.16
C ASN A 349 17.68 -17.38 -11.63
N CYS A 350 18.81 -16.98 -11.05
CA CYS A 350 19.04 -17.15 -9.62
C CYS A 350 18.11 -16.33 -8.71
N SER A 351 17.60 -15.19 -9.19
CA SER A 351 16.63 -14.40 -8.44
C SER A 351 15.24 -15.04 -8.46
N CYS A 352 14.90 -15.81 -9.50
CA CYS A 352 13.59 -16.43 -9.64
C CYS A 352 13.33 -17.48 -8.54
N LYS A 353 12.21 -17.31 -7.83
CA LYS A 353 11.75 -18.19 -6.74
C LYS A 353 10.63 -19.14 -7.17
N ALA A 354 9.86 -18.82 -8.19
CA ALA A 354 8.89 -19.75 -8.78
C ALA A 354 8.68 -19.45 -10.27
N ALA A 355 8.36 -20.49 -11.04
CA ALA A 355 7.76 -20.34 -12.36
C ALA A 355 6.24 -20.50 -12.21
N ILE A 356 5.48 -19.48 -12.59
CA ILE A 356 4.02 -19.52 -12.57
C ILE A 356 3.58 -19.47 -14.03
N PHE A 357 2.86 -20.49 -14.47
CA PHE A 357 2.42 -20.60 -15.85
C PHE A 357 0.90 -20.56 -15.92
N ARG A 358 0.37 -19.59 -16.68
CA ARG A 358 -1.07 -19.45 -16.93
C ARG A 358 -1.37 -19.64 -18.40
N TYR A 359 -2.44 -20.37 -18.70
CA TYR A 359 -2.86 -20.58 -20.08
C TYR A 359 -4.37 -20.73 -20.19
N GLY A 360 -4.91 -20.39 -21.35
CA GLY A 360 -6.32 -20.60 -21.68
C GLY A 360 -6.58 -22.05 -22.10
N SER A 361 -7.09 -22.24 -23.31
CA SER A 361 -7.34 -23.56 -23.89
C SER A 361 -6.09 -24.25 -24.46
N ASN A 362 -5.04 -23.48 -24.81
CA ASN A 362 -3.82 -24.00 -25.42
C ASN A 362 -2.62 -23.87 -24.47
N SER A 363 -2.15 -24.98 -23.91
CA SER A 363 -0.99 -25.03 -23.00
C SER A 363 0.36 -24.72 -23.67
N SER A 364 0.41 -24.64 -25.01
CA SER A 364 1.60 -24.21 -25.76
C SER A 364 1.68 -22.69 -25.95
N ASN A 365 0.64 -21.94 -25.57
CA ASN A 365 0.57 -20.50 -25.71
C ASN A 365 0.00 -19.89 -24.43
N GLY A 366 0.86 -19.75 -23.42
CA GLY A 366 0.53 -19.15 -22.13
C GLY A 366 1.49 -18.04 -21.73
N ASP A 367 1.20 -17.49 -20.56
CA ASP A 367 1.98 -16.44 -19.91
C ASP A 367 2.77 -17.03 -18.74
N CYS A 368 4.04 -16.63 -18.65
CA CYS A 368 4.97 -17.04 -17.62
C CYS A 368 5.35 -15.86 -16.73
N TYR A 369 5.30 -16.10 -15.42
CA TYR A 369 5.66 -15.14 -14.39
C TYR A 369 6.79 -15.73 -13.54
N LEU A 370 7.82 -14.93 -13.31
CA LEU A 370 9.11 -15.32 -12.71
C LEU A 370 9.44 -14.46 -11.47
N PRO A 371 8.56 -14.43 -10.45
CA PRO A 371 8.75 -13.58 -9.28
C PRO A 371 10.04 -13.89 -8.51
N ALA A 372 10.75 -12.83 -8.13
CA ALA A 372 11.93 -12.91 -7.26
C ALA A 372 11.57 -13.10 -5.76
N GLN A 373 10.30 -12.92 -5.42
CA GLN A 373 9.74 -13.12 -4.09
C GLN A 373 8.33 -13.67 -4.24
N ILE A 374 8.01 -14.71 -3.45
CA ILE A 374 6.66 -15.26 -3.38
C ILE A 374 5.95 -14.69 -2.16
N PHE A 375 4.88 -13.97 -2.44
CA PHE A 375 3.91 -13.48 -1.47
C PHE A 375 2.90 -14.61 -1.16
N SER A 376 1.65 -14.30 -0.83
CA SER A 376 0.62 -15.33 -0.71
C SER A 376 0.24 -15.88 -2.09
N LEU A 377 0.27 -17.20 -2.22
CA LEU A 377 -0.33 -17.96 -3.30
C LEU A 377 -1.80 -18.23 -2.98
N MET A 378 -2.59 -18.63 -3.97
CA MET A 378 -3.99 -18.97 -3.75
C MET A 378 -4.45 -20.06 -4.71
N ASN A 379 -5.53 -20.75 -4.34
CA ASN A 379 -6.20 -21.67 -5.26
C ASN A 379 -6.69 -20.93 -6.50
N ASN A 380 -6.56 -21.57 -7.65
CA ASN A 380 -7.09 -21.09 -8.90
C ASN A 380 -8.58 -21.44 -8.99
N GLU A 381 -9.45 -20.50 -8.64
CA GLU A 381 -10.89 -20.63 -8.84
C GLU A 381 -11.23 -20.43 -10.32
N GLN A 382 -11.08 -21.50 -11.12
CA GLN A 382 -11.21 -21.47 -12.58
C GLN A 382 -12.55 -20.87 -13.06
N ASP A 383 -13.63 -21.04 -12.30
CA ASP A 383 -14.94 -20.45 -12.58
C ASP A 383 -14.93 -18.92 -12.56
N LYS A 384 -14.00 -18.30 -11.82
CA LYS A 384 -13.80 -16.84 -11.75
C LYS A 384 -12.65 -16.36 -12.62
N THR A 385 -11.55 -17.10 -12.67
CA THR A 385 -10.32 -16.66 -13.36
C THR A 385 -10.35 -16.94 -14.86
N HIS A 386 -11.12 -17.95 -15.30
CA HIS A 386 -11.24 -18.37 -16.70
C HIS A 386 -9.91 -18.78 -17.36
N TYR A 387 -8.91 -19.16 -16.57
CA TYR A 387 -7.64 -19.70 -17.05
C TYR A 387 -7.16 -20.87 -16.18
N ASN A 388 -6.32 -21.73 -16.77
CA ASN A 388 -5.57 -22.74 -16.05
C ASN A 388 -4.27 -22.14 -15.50
N SER A 389 -3.84 -22.59 -14.33
CA SER A 389 -2.63 -22.10 -13.69
C SER A 389 -1.92 -23.19 -12.91
N SER A 390 -0.60 -23.21 -13.01
CA SER A 390 0.26 -24.10 -12.24
C SER A 390 1.44 -23.31 -11.68
N VAL A 391 1.75 -23.56 -10.42
CA VAL A 391 2.87 -22.90 -9.72
C VAL A 391 3.97 -23.93 -9.47
N PHE A 392 5.16 -23.63 -9.97
CA PHE A 392 6.36 -24.43 -9.76
C PHE A 392 7.31 -23.65 -8.87
N MET A 393 7.25 -23.90 -7.56
CA MET A 393 8.12 -23.22 -6.62
C MET A 393 9.51 -23.85 -6.62
N LYS A 394 10.55 -23.04 -6.81
CA LYS A 394 11.93 -23.50 -6.83
C LYS A 394 12.36 -23.89 -5.42
N VAL A 395 12.90 -25.10 -5.26
CA VAL A 395 13.35 -25.66 -3.98
C VAL A 395 14.76 -26.21 -4.08
N GLN A 396 15.47 -26.24 -2.95
CA GLN A 396 16.80 -26.83 -2.84
C GLN A 396 16.69 -28.31 -2.42
N ILE A 397 17.23 -29.21 -3.23
CA ILE A 397 17.39 -30.62 -2.85
C ILE A 397 18.73 -30.79 -2.13
N THR A 398 18.73 -31.41 -0.96
CA THR A 398 19.96 -31.89 -0.33
C THR A 398 20.40 -33.20 -0.99
N PRO A 399 21.68 -33.33 -1.40
CA PRO A 399 22.20 -34.62 -1.85
C PRO A 399 21.98 -35.67 -0.75
N ASN A 400 21.28 -36.75 -1.07
CA ASN A 400 21.13 -37.86 -0.13
C ASN A 400 22.53 -38.40 0.19
N ALA A 401 22.87 -38.56 1.48
CA ALA A 401 24.13 -39.14 1.95
C ALA A 401 24.23 -40.66 1.68
N SER A 402 23.66 -41.14 0.58
CA SER A 402 23.48 -42.57 0.27
C SER A 402 23.61 -42.86 -1.23
N ALA A 403 24.59 -42.24 -1.90
CA ALA A 403 25.15 -42.83 -3.11
C ALA A 403 26.37 -43.68 -2.69
N PRO A 404 26.32 -45.03 -2.78
CA PRO A 404 27.49 -45.84 -2.48
C PRO A 404 28.61 -45.48 -3.46
N ALA A 405 29.81 -45.25 -2.91
CA ALA A 405 31.01 -44.99 -3.69
C ALA A 405 31.16 -46.08 -4.76
N LYS A 406 31.22 -45.69 -6.03
CA LYS A 406 31.63 -46.59 -7.11
C LYS A 406 33.04 -47.07 -6.81
N THR A 407 33.16 -48.32 -6.35
CA THR A 407 34.44 -49.02 -6.31
C THR A 407 34.95 -49.19 -7.74
N SER A 408 36.12 -48.62 -8.03
CA SER A 408 36.87 -48.95 -9.24
C SER A 408 37.25 -50.44 -9.21
N PRO A 409 37.28 -51.13 -10.37
CA PRO A 409 37.85 -52.47 -10.44
C PRO A 409 39.34 -52.37 -10.13
N LYS A 410 39.82 -53.16 -9.19
CA LYS A 410 41.24 -53.46 -9.10
C LYS A 410 41.55 -54.45 -10.21
N ASP A 411 42.35 -54.01 -11.18
CA ASP A 411 43.13 -54.92 -12.01
C ASP A 411 44.08 -55.71 -11.09
N HIS A 412 44.04 -57.03 -11.19
CA HIS A 412 45.11 -57.90 -10.74
C HIS A 412 45.47 -58.82 -11.89
N ASP A 413 46.76 -58.74 -12.25
CA ASP A 413 47.53 -59.61 -13.14
C ASP A 413 47.30 -61.10 -12.93
#